data_AF-Q9N2A9-F1
#
_entry.id   AF-Q9N2A9-F1
#
_cell.length_a   1.000
_cell.length_b   1.000
_cell.length_c   1.000
_cell.angle_alpha   90.00
_cell.angle_beta   90.00
_cell.angle_gamma   90.00
#
_symmetry.space_group_name_H-M   'P 1'
#
loop_
_entity.id
_entity.type
_entity.pdbx_description
1 polymer ?
#
loop_
_entity_poly.entity_id
_entity_poly.type
_entity_poly.pdbx_seq_one_letter_code
_entity_poly.pdbx_strand_id
1 'polypeptide(L)'
;SSGWDKLWKKYGSRFPQDDLCQYITSDDLTQMLDNLGLKYECYDLLSTMDISDCFIDGNENGDLLWDFLTETCNFNATAPPDLRAELGKDLQEPEFSAKKEGKVLFNNTLSFIVVEA
;
A
#
# COMPACT_ATOMS: atom_id res chain seq x y z
N SER A 1 -1.44 -5.34 9.95
CA SER A 1 -0.47 -5.04 8.87
C SER A 1 -1.08 -5.33 7.50
N SER A 2 -1.14 -4.32 6.64
CA SER A 2 -1.80 -4.31 5.32
C SER A 2 -0.82 -4.56 4.16
N GLY A 3 -1.31 -4.58 2.92
CA GLY A 3 -0.46 -4.65 1.72
C GLY A 3 0.46 -3.43 1.58
N TRP A 4 0.02 -2.27 2.08
CA TRP A 4 0.83 -1.04 2.12
C TRP A 4 2.11 -1.21 2.94
N ASP A 5 2.03 -1.88 4.09
CA ASP A 5 3.20 -2.18 4.93
C ASP A 5 4.29 -2.92 4.14
N LYS A 6 3.88 -3.93 3.35
CA LYS A 6 4.80 -4.72 2.53
C LYS A 6 5.36 -3.90 1.37
N LEU A 7 4.50 -3.13 0.72
CA LEU A 7 4.85 -2.28 -0.42
C LEU A 7 5.91 -1.25 -0.02
N TRP A 8 5.67 -0.49 1.04
CA TRP A 8 6.59 0.56 1.47
C TRP A 8 7.89 -0.01 2.05
N LYS A 9 7.83 -1.11 2.82
CA LYS A 9 9.06 -1.76 3.33
C LYS A 9 9.96 -2.29 2.22
N LYS A 10 9.39 -2.83 1.14
CA LYS A 10 10.15 -3.40 0.02
C LYS A 10 10.57 -2.35 -1.01
N TYR A 11 9.68 -1.43 -1.38
CA TYR A 11 9.84 -0.53 -2.52
C TYR A 11 9.91 0.95 -2.16
N GLY A 12 9.69 1.35 -0.91
CA GLY A 12 9.65 2.77 -0.53
C GLY A 12 10.94 3.55 -0.82
N SER A 13 12.10 2.89 -0.88
CA SER A 13 13.36 3.52 -1.31
C SER A 13 13.48 3.74 -2.82
N ARG A 14 12.60 3.11 -3.61
CA ARG A 14 12.53 3.21 -5.07
C ARG A 14 11.40 4.13 -5.54
N PHE A 15 10.52 4.56 -4.64
CA PHE A 15 9.53 5.60 -4.91
C PHE A 15 10.12 7.00 -4.68
N PRO A 16 9.51 8.06 -5.25
CA PRO A 16 9.93 9.42 -4.96
C PRO A 16 9.90 9.68 -3.45
N GLN A 17 11.07 9.92 -2.86
CA GLN A 17 11.15 10.39 -1.48
C GLN A 17 10.89 11.89 -1.50
N ASP A 18 9.66 12.29 -1.21
CA ASP A 18 9.30 13.69 -0.98
C ASP A 18 9.21 13.95 0.53
N ASP A 19 9.78 15.06 0.98
CA ASP A 19 9.71 15.52 2.38
C ASP A 19 8.26 15.80 2.83
N LEU A 20 7.31 15.80 1.90
CA LEU A 20 5.88 16.00 2.13
C LEU A 20 5.12 14.74 2.59
N CYS A 21 5.67 13.53 2.45
CA CYS A 21 4.98 12.28 2.79
C CYS A 21 5.85 11.33 3.62
N GLN A 22 5.25 10.67 4.62
CA GLN A 22 5.90 9.60 5.38
C GLN A 22 5.05 8.34 5.32
N TYR A 23 5.70 7.22 4.97
CA TYR A 23 5.07 5.90 4.96
C TYR A 23 4.92 5.38 6.40
N ILE A 24 3.74 5.62 6.98
CA ILE A 24 3.40 5.27 8.36
C ILE A 24 2.28 4.23 8.36
N THR A 25 2.44 3.23 9.22
CA THR A 25 1.43 2.20 9.50
C THR A 25 0.97 2.27 10.95
N SER A 26 -0.03 1.46 11.31
CA SER A 26 -0.43 1.31 12.71
C SER A 26 0.68 0.73 13.60
N ASP A 27 1.60 -0.07 13.05
CA ASP A 27 2.73 -0.60 13.81
C ASP A 27 3.64 0.55 14.28
N ASP A 28 3.87 1.55 13.43
CA ASP A 28 4.66 2.74 13.77
C ASP A 28 3.94 3.62 14.81
N LEU A 29 2.64 3.87 14.62
CA LEU A 29 1.85 4.68 15.54
C LEU A 29 1.72 4.04 16.93
N THR A 30 1.47 2.74 16.99
CA THR A 30 1.36 2.00 18.26
C THR A 30 2.69 1.99 19.01
N GLN A 31 3.82 1.80 18.31
CA GLN A 31 5.15 1.95 18.92
C GLN A 31 5.38 3.37 19.46
N MET A 32 4.96 4.41 18.75
CA MET A 32 5.05 5.79 19.25
C MET A 32 4.19 6.02 20.49
N LEU A 33 2.96 5.49 20.51
CA LEU A 33 2.06 5.58 21.67
C LEU A 33 2.59 4.84 22.89
N ASP A 34 3.18 3.65 22.68
CA ASP A 34 3.86 2.87 23.73
C ASP A 34 5.00 3.69 24.36
N ASN A 35 5.84 4.32 23.53
CA ASN A 35 6.94 5.17 23.99
C ASN A 35 6.46 6.42 24.74
N LEU A 36 5.28 6.93 24.40
CA LEU A 36 4.63 8.04 25.12
C LEU A 36 3.91 7.59 26.40
N GLY A 37 3.80 6.28 26.65
CA GLY A 37 3.11 5.72 27.81
C GLY A 37 1.59 5.93 27.77
N LEU A 38 1.02 6.11 26.58
CA LEU A 38 -0.42 6.34 26.39
C LEU A 38 -1.17 5.01 26.34
N LYS A 39 -2.36 4.97 26.94
CA LYS A 39 -3.26 3.82 26.83
C LYS A 39 -4.09 3.96 25.56
N TYR A 40 -4.12 2.90 24.78
CA TYR A 40 -4.92 2.84 23.56
C TYR A 40 -5.42 1.43 23.29
N GLU A 41 -6.42 1.34 22.43
CA GLU A 41 -6.85 0.12 21.77
C GLU A 41 -6.71 0.27 20.26
N CYS A 42 -6.32 -0.80 19.57
CA CYS A 42 -6.16 -0.81 18.11
C CYS A 42 -7.00 -1.91 17.49
N TYR A 43 -7.82 -1.55 16.50
CA TYR A 43 -8.75 -2.43 15.82
C TYR A 43 -8.44 -2.47 14.33
N ASP A 44 -8.18 -3.66 13.79
CA ASP A 44 -7.99 -3.84 12.35
C ASP A 44 -9.31 -4.22 11.68
N LEU A 45 -9.64 -3.54 10.57
CA LEU A 45 -10.76 -3.88 9.71
C LEU A 45 -10.25 -4.20 8.31
N LEU A 46 -10.55 -5.42 7.85
CA LEU A 46 -10.23 -5.84 6.49
C LEU A 46 -10.92 -4.91 5.49
N SER A 47 -10.12 -4.33 4.61
CA SER A 47 -10.55 -3.51 3.48
C SER A 47 -9.69 -3.88 2.28
N THR A 48 -10.24 -3.72 1.09
CA THR A 48 -9.57 -4.11 -0.16
C THR A 48 -9.67 -3.02 -1.19
N MET A 49 -8.61 -2.87 -1.99
CA MET A 49 -8.60 -2.06 -3.20
C MET A 49 -8.57 -3.00 -4.41
N ASP A 50 -9.57 -2.93 -5.28
CA ASP A 50 -9.60 -3.73 -6.50
C ASP A 50 -8.61 -3.14 -7.50
N ILE A 51 -7.50 -3.84 -7.71
CA ILE A 51 -6.41 -3.42 -8.60
C ILE A 51 -6.37 -4.25 -9.88
N SER A 52 -7.48 -4.91 -10.22
CA SER A 52 -7.54 -5.80 -11.39
C SER A 52 -7.18 -5.07 -12.70
N ASP A 53 -7.60 -3.81 -12.82
CA ASP A 53 -7.34 -2.98 -13.99
C ASP A 53 -5.84 -2.63 -14.17
N CYS A 54 -5.04 -2.68 -13.10
CA CYS A 54 -3.58 -2.49 -13.17
C CYS A 54 -2.88 -3.51 -14.07
N PHE A 55 -3.52 -4.64 -14.35
CA PHE A 55 -3.01 -5.75 -15.15
C PHE A 55 -3.60 -5.79 -16.57
N ILE A 56 -4.36 -4.76 -16.96
CA ILE A 56 -4.90 -4.60 -18.31
C ILE A 56 -4.14 -3.46 -18.99
N ASP A 57 -3.25 -3.80 -19.91
CA ASP A 57 -2.41 -2.82 -20.61
C ASP A 57 -3.28 -1.79 -21.36
N GLY A 58 -3.01 -0.50 -21.11
CA GLY A 58 -3.73 0.62 -21.71
C GLY A 58 -5.09 0.94 -21.06
N ASN A 59 -5.42 0.32 -19.91
CA ASN A 59 -6.58 0.71 -19.13
C ASN A 59 -6.31 1.98 -18.34
N GLU A 60 -7.04 3.05 -18.64
CA GLU A 60 -6.90 4.37 -17.99
C GLU A 60 -7.10 4.32 -16.47
N ASN A 61 -8.09 3.56 -15.98
CA ASN A 61 -8.29 3.37 -14.55
C ASN A 61 -7.13 2.59 -13.92
N GLY A 62 -6.63 1.57 -14.62
CA GLY A 62 -5.42 0.83 -14.22
C GLY A 62 -4.21 1.75 -14.05
N ASP A 63 -3.98 2.65 -15.00
CA ASP A 63 -2.90 3.64 -14.95
C ASP A 63 -3.04 4.59 -13.75
N LEU A 64 -4.26 5.07 -13.46
CA LEU A 64 -4.52 5.90 -12.26
C LEU A 64 -4.29 5.13 -10.95
N LEU A 65 -4.63 3.85 -10.90
CA LEU A 65 -4.39 3.00 -9.74
C LEU A 65 -2.88 2.75 -9.54
N TRP A 66 -2.10 2.63 -10.62
CA TRP A 66 -0.63 2.57 -10.55
C TRP A 66 -0.05 3.83 -9.93
N ASP A 67 -0.50 4.99 -10.38
CA ASP A 67 -0.06 6.28 -9.82
C ASP A 67 -0.39 6.38 -8.33
N PHE A 68 -1.58 5.92 -7.92
CA PHE A 68 -1.98 5.92 -6.51
C PHE A 68 -1.16 4.95 -5.65
N LEU A 69 -0.93 3.71 -6.11
CA LEU A 69 -0.17 2.71 -5.37
C LEU A 69 1.31 3.10 -5.18
N THR A 70 1.86 3.86 -6.11
CA THR A 70 3.29 4.20 -6.16
C THR A 70 3.57 5.64 -5.77
N GLU A 71 2.53 6.43 -5.49
CA GLU A 71 2.60 7.87 -5.20
C GLU A 71 3.43 8.63 -6.25
N THR A 72 3.37 8.18 -7.51
CA THR A 72 4.17 8.70 -8.62
C THR A 72 3.27 9.02 -9.79
N CYS A 73 3.25 10.28 -10.25
CA CYS A 73 2.47 10.66 -11.42
C CYS A 73 3.00 10.00 -12.70
N ASN A 74 2.09 9.42 -13.49
CA ASN A 74 2.37 8.67 -14.71
C ASN A 74 3.45 7.59 -14.47
N PHE A 75 3.29 6.79 -13.43
CA PHE A 75 4.24 5.75 -13.03
C PHE A 75 4.60 4.83 -14.19
N ASN A 76 3.61 4.37 -14.95
CA ASN A 76 3.82 3.48 -16.09
C ASN A 76 4.67 4.10 -17.22
N ALA A 77 4.74 5.43 -17.31
CA ALA A 77 5.55 6.14 -18.30
C ALA A 77 6.96 6.51 -17.80
N THR A 78 7.16 6.58 -16.49
CA THR A 78 8.36 7.18 -15.88
C THR A 78 9.19 6.19 -15.05
N ALA A 79 8.59 5.11 -14.57
CA ALA A 79 9.26 4.14 -13.72
C ALA A 79 10.35 3.36 -14.48
N PRO A 80 11.44 2.98 -13.80
CA PRO A 80 12.37 1.98 -14.32
C PRO A 80 11.63 0.69 -14.73
N PRO A 81 11.86 0.14 -15.94
CA PRO A 81 11.11 -1.02 -16.42
C PRO A 81 11.21 -2.25 -15.52
N ASP A 82 12.35 -2.43 -14.84
CA ASP A 82 12.57 -3.50 -13.87
C ASP A 82 11.69 -3.31 -12.63
N LEU A 83 11.56 -2.08 -12.10
CA LEU A 83 10.66 -1.76 -10.98
C LEU A 83 9.21 -2.08 -11.35
N ARG A 84 8.77 -1.64 -12.53
CA ARG A 84 7.39 -1.86 -13.00
C ARG A 84 7.07 -3.36 -13.15
N ALA A 85 8.01 -4.14 -13.66
CA ALA A 85 7.86 -5.58 -13.82
C ALA A 85 7.84 -6.29 -12.45
N GLU A 86 8.71 -5.91 -11.52
CA GLU A 86 8.77 -6.48 -10.17
C GLU A 86 7.46 -6.23 -9.41
N LEU A 87 6.99 -4.98 -9.36
CA LEU A 87 5.71 -4.62 -8.74
C LEU A 87 4.52 -5.33 -9.39
N GLY A 88 4.50 -5.43 -10.72
CA GLY A 88 3.42 -6.12 -11.44
C GLY A 88 3.32 -7.61 -11.08
N LYS A 89 4.43 -8.24 -10.71
CA LYS A 89 4.45 -9.61 -10.19
C LYS A 89 4.02 -9.62 -8.72
N ASP A 90 4.67 -8.82 -7.90
CA ASP A 90 4.49 -8.82 -6.44
C ASP A 90 3.08 -8.43 -6.02
N LEU A 91 2.44 -7.45 -6.67
CA LEU A 91 1.06 -7.06 -6.36
C LEU A 91 0.04 -8.19 -6.58
N GLN A 92 0.43 -9.30 -7.21
CA GLN A 92 -0.41 -10.49 -7.35
C GLN A 92 -0.09 -11.58 -6.32
N GLU A 93 0.97 -11.43 -5.53
CA GLU A 93 1.40 -12.37 -4.51
C GLU A 93 0.52 -12.25 -3.26
N PRO A 94 0.35 -13.36 -2.49
CA PRO A 94 -0.53 -13.40 -1.32
C PRO A 94 -0.18 -12.41 -0.20
N GLU A 95 1.06 -11.92 -0.17
CA GLU A 95 1.53 -10.96 0.82
C GLU A 95 1.01 -9.53 0.56
N PHE A 96 0.64 -9.21 -0.68
CA PHE A 96 0.08 -7.92 -1.07
C PHE A 96 -1.43 -7.99 -1.34
N SER A 97 -1.88 -9.05 -2.01
CA SER A 97 -3.25 -9.13 -2.53
C SER A 97 -3.86 -10.52 -2.39
N ALA A 98 -5.19 -10.57 -2.37
CA ALA A 98 -5.95 -11.81 -2.51
C ALA A 98 -6.55 -11.92 -3.92
N LYS A 99 -6.51 -13.12 -4.50
CA LYS A 99 -7.20 -13.42 -5.76
C LYS A 99 -8.56 -14.03 -5.46
N LYS A 100 -9.65 -13.34 -5.83
CA LYS A 100 -11.03 -13.80 -5.58
C LYS A 100 -11.92 -13.44 -6.76
N GLU A 101 -12.71 -14.40 -7.25
CA GLU A 101 -13.68 -14.17 -8.34
C GLU A 101 -13.02 -13.57 -9.61
N GLY A 102 -11.79 -13.97 -9.90
CA GLY A 102 -11.02 -13.47 -11.04
C GLY A 102 -10.41 -12.07 -10.85
N LYS A 103 -10.60 -11.44 -9.70
CA LYS A 103 -10.08 -10.12 -9.34
C LYS A 103 -8.82 -10.21 -8.48
N VAL A 104 -8.00 -9.16 -8.54
CA VAL A 104 -6.84 -8.96 -7.66
C VAL A 104 -7.19 -7.87 -6.65
N LEU A 105 -7.37 -8.27 -5.39
CA LEU A 105 -7.81 -7.41 -4.31
C LEU A 105 -6.63 -7.09 -3.39
N PHE A 106 -6.03 -5.92 -3.59
CA PHE A 106 -4.93 -5.43 -2.75
C PHE A 106 -5.41 -5.24 -1.32
N ASN A 107 -4.61 -5.70 -0.37
CA ASN A 107 -4.91 -5.62 1.05
C ASN A 107 -4.80 -4.18 1.54
N ASN A 108 -5.95 -3.53 1.68
CA ASN A 108 -6.09 -2.17 2.17
C ASN A 108 -6.59 -2.16 3.62
N THR A 109 -6.25 -3.17 4.43
CA THR A 109 -6.66 -3.25 5.85
C THR A 109 -6.33 -1.95 6.56
N LEU A 110 -7.33 -1.38 7.25
CA LEU A 110 -7.21 -0.15 7.99
C LEU A 110 -7.20 -0.45 9.50
N SER A 111 -6.44 0.34 10.25
CA SER A 111 -6.39 0.26 11.70
C SER A 111 -7.04 1.49 12.31
N PHE A 112 -7.90 1.27 13.30
CA PHE A 112 -8.58 2.29 14.09
C PHE A 112 -7.97 2.28 15.48
N ILE A 113 -7.30 3.38 15.86
CA ILE A 113 -6.65 3.52 17.16
C ILE A 113 -7.46 4.48 18.01
N VAL A 114 -7.92 4.01 19.18
CA VAL A 114 -8.65 4.81 20.17
C VAL A 114 -7.73 5.06 21.35
N VAL A 115 -7.44 6.33 21.64
CA VAL A 115 -6.55 6.74 22.73
C VAL A 115 -7.38 7.27 23.89
N GLU A 116 -7.09 6.78 25.10
CA GLU A 116 -7.76 7.21 26.32
C GLU A 116 -7.27 8.59 26.80
N ALA A 117 -8.13 9.32 27.50
CA ALA A 117 -7.83 10.65 28.05
C ALA A 117 -7.07 10.60 29.39
#